data_AF-F9X5Y6-F1
#
_entry.id   AF-F9X5Y6-F1
#
_cell.length_a   1.000
_cell.length_b   1.000
_cell.length_c   1.000
_cell.angle_alpha   90.00
_cell.angle_beta   90.00
_cell.angle_gamma   90.00
#
_symmetry.space_group_name_H-M   'P 1'
#
loop_
_entity.id
_entity.type
_entity.pdbx_description
1 polymer ?
#
loop_
_entity_poly.entity_id
_entity_poly.type
_entity_poly.pdbx_seq_one_letter_code
_entity_poly.pdbx_strand_id
1 'polypeptide(L)'
;MPSFASLVLAATGLFAAATNAQFNAAAKTNVAIYWGQGPNQLRLLEHCKRPAVDIINIGFINQFPDQTGSYPGSNFGNACYANVYSDPKTGQPTKLYSQCPYVTFIQDSWARSRNIGPDIKACQQTYGKKILLSIGGAYPQNYYLKSDTSANAFADFLWKAFGPVQTGYTGPRPFGDAVVDGFDFDIESYISPAPSGVSDYQTRGYISMINRFKNVLFKQYTSKSFYLSAAPQCIVPDAHFATVMKSAWFDFMFIQFYNTPQCSARAAINKAKGTGTADISFDTWHNSPASLNPNVKFYIGLPGAPAAAASGYYLNPAEAQSVIRRFFGRAKFGGVMVWEATYDYTNTVCGRPYGGIMKVSIDRVSETIPFCHAMDV
;
A
#
# COMPACT_ATOMS: atom_id res chain seq x y z
N MET A 1 -31.88 -60.93 22.30
CA MET A 1 -30.70 -60.82 21.41
C MET A 1 -31.17 -60.39 20.03
N PRO A 2 -30.58 -59.38 19.38
CA PRO A 2 -30.41 -57.98 19.79
C PRO A 2 -31.43 -57.04 19.11
N SER A 3 -31.56 -55.84 19.68
CA SER A 3 -32.37 -54.69 19.24
C SER A 3 -31.67 -53.93 18.11
N PHE A 4 -32.39 -53.65 17.01
CA PHE A 4 -31.92 -52.75 15.95
C PHE A 4 -32.15 -51.29 16.35
N ALA A 5 -31.11 -50.64 16.88
CA ALA A 5 -31.06 -49.19 17.00
C ALA A 5 -30.33 -48.61 15.78
N SER A 6 -31.07 -47.98 14.87
CA SER A 6 -30.50 -47.22 13.76
C SER A 6 -29.82 -45.95 14.31
N LEU A 7 -28.48 -45.93 14.31
CA LEU A 7 -27.72 -44.70 14.50
C LEU A 7 -27.94 -43.79 13.29
N VAL A 8 -28.70 -42.71 13.50
CA VAL A 8 -28.66 -41.55 12.60
C VAL A 8 -27.40 -40.76 12.96
N LEU A 9 -26.34 -40.91 12.17
CA LEU A 9 -25.22 -39.96 12.21
C LEU A 9 -25.72 -38.62 11.64
N ALA A 10 -26.07 -37.69 12.52
CA ALA A 10 -26.15 -36.29 12.15
C ALA A 10 -24.72 -35.78 11.89
N ALA A 11 -24.32 -35.74 10.62
CA ALA A 11 -23.12 -35.04 10.21
C ALA A 11 -23.34 -33.54 10.42
N THR A 12 -22.98 -33.02 11.59
CA THR A 12 -22.82 -31.59 11.79
C THR A 12 -21.60 -31.15 11.00
N GLY A 13 -21.82 -30.83 9.71
CA GLY A 13 -20.87 -30.06 8.93
C GLY A 13 -20.69 -28.71 9.62
N LEU A 14 -19.56 -28.53 10.30
CA LEU A 14 -19.04 -27.20 10.60
C LEU A 14 -18.74 -26.54 9.26
N PHE A 15 -19.73 -25.85 8.69
CA PHE A 15 -19.42 -24.75 7.79
C PHE A 15 -18.63 -23.76 8.63
N ALA A 16 -17.30 -23.83 8.54
CA ALA A 16 -16.46 -22.70 8.86
C ALA A 16 -16.92 -21.59 7.93
N ALA A 17 -17.83 -20.75 8.41
CA ALA A 17 -18.08 -19.47 7.79
C ALA A 17 -16.70 -18.84 7.67
N ALA A 18 -16.23 -18.63 6.44
CA ALA A 18 -15.05 -17.82 6.20
C ALA A 18 -15.39 -16.43 6.77
N THR A 19 -15.09 -16.22 8.05
CA THR A 19 -15.14 -14.91 8.66
C THR A 19 -14.18 -14.10 7.82
N ASN A 20 -14.69 -13.20 6.98
CA ASN A 20 -13.87 -12.22 6.29
C ASN A 20 -13.13 -11.49 7.40
N ALA A 21 -11.88 -11.90 7.67
CA ALA A 21 -11.11 -11.36 8.77
C ALA A 21 -11.01 -9.87 8.50
N GLN A 22 -11.72 -9.10 9.32
CA GLN A 22 -11.79 -7.66 9.17
C GLN A 22 -10.39 -7.10 9.45
N PHE A 23 -9.97 -6.13 8.63
CA PHE A 23 -8.69 -5.45 8.83
C PHE A 23 -8.50 -5.01 10.29
N ASN A 24 -7.34 -5.30 10.85
CA ASN A 24 -6.94 -4.85 12.19
C ASN A 24 -5.54 -4.20 12.12
N ALA A 25 -5.49 -2.88 12.33
CA ALA A 25 -4.24 -2.11 12.27
C ALA A 25 -3.16 -2.58 13.26
N ALA A 26 -3.53 -3.22 14.37
CA ALA A 26 -2.59 -3.74 15.36
C ALA A 26 -2.10 -5.16 15.07
N ALA A 27 -2.74 -5.86 14.14
CA ALA A 27 -2.42 -7.24 13.80
C ALA A 27 -1.05 -7.37 13.13
N LYS A 28 -0.47 -8.56 13.25
CA LYS A 28 0.77 -8.97 12.60
C LYS A 28 0.53 -9.62 11.24
N THR A 29 -0.73 -9.89 10.91
CA THR A 29 -1.17 -10.78 9.84
C THR A 29 -1.71 -10.02 8.63
N ASN A 30 -1.52 -8.70 8.56
CA ASN A 30 -2.03 -7.92 7.43
C ASN A 30 -1.18 -8.15 6.18
N VAL A 31 -1.81 -8.21 5.01
CA VAL A 31 -1.14 -8.11 3.72
C VAL A 31 -1.55 -6.81 3.04
N ALA A 32 -0.57 -5.98 2.73
CA ALA A 32 -0.73 -4.79 1.91
C ALA A 32 -0.29 -5.06 0.47
N ILE A 33 -0.96 -4.48 -0.52
CA ILE A 33 -0.52 -4.52 -1.92
C ILE A 33 -0.56 -3.12 -2.52
N TYR A 34 0.35 -2.83 -3.45
CA TYR A 34 0.21 -1.69 -4.35
C TYR A 34 -0.67 -2.06 -5.54
N TRP A 35 -1.46 -1.13 -6.05
CA TRP A 35 -2.24 -1.27 -7.27
C TRP A 35 -2.25 0.07 -8.01
N GLY A 36 -2.30 0.04 -9.35
CA GLY A 36 -2.41 1.23 -10.17
C GLY A 36 -1.32 1.36 -11.22
N GLN A 37 -0.22 0.60 -11.13
CA GLN A 37 0.91 0.67 -12.08
C GLN A 37 1.21 -0.66 -12.78
N GLY A 38 0.38 -1.69 -12.58
CA GLY A 38 0.59 -2.99 -13.18
C GLY A 38 0.30 -2.98 -14.70
N PRO A 39 1.11 -3.68 -15.51
CA PRO A 39 0.87 -3.78 -16.95
C PRO A 39 -0.43 -4.54 -17.22
N ASN A 40 -1.35 -3.96 -17.98
CA ASN A 40 -2.67 -4.54 -18.25
C ASN A 40 -3.42 -4.96 -16.96
N GLN A 41 -3.21 -4.23 -15.86
CA GLN A 41 -3.80 -4.55 -14.56
C GLN A 41 -5.32 -4.69 -14.63
N LEU A 42 -5.84 -5.59 -13.80
CA LEU A 42 -7.26 -5.73 -13.55
C LEU A 42 -7.80 -4.51 -12.79
N ARG A 43 -9.12 -4.33 -12.82
CA ARG A 43 -9.78 -3.30 -12.01
C ARG A 43 -9.54 -3.55 -10.51
N LEU A 44 -9.54 -2.47 -9.72
CA LEU A 44 -9.33 -2.49 -8.28
C LEU A 44 -10.23 -3.52 -7.57
N LEU A 45 -11.50 -3.60 -7.95
CA LEU A 45 -12.48 -4.51 -7.32
C LEU A 45 -12.04 -5.98 -7.33
N GLU A 46 -11.34 -6.44 -8.37
CA GLU A 46 -10.88 -7.84 -8.43
C GLU A 46 -9.85 -8.16 -7.34
N HIS A 47 -9.05 -7.15 -6.96
CA HIS A 47 -8.12 -7.31 -5.86
C HIS A 47 -8.80 -7.21 -4.49
N CYS A 48 -9.91 -6.49 -4.39
CA CYS A 48 -10.69 -6.38 -3.16
C CYS A 48 -11.44 -7.67 -2.81
N LYS A 49 -11.86 -8.45 -3.81
CA LYS A 49 -12.44 -9.79 -3.63
C LYS A 49 -11.48 -10.79 -3.00
N ARG A 50 -10.17 -10.50 -2.99
CA ARG A 50 -9.16 -11.43 -2.49
C ARG A 50 -9.17 -11.41 -0.96
N PRO A 51 -9.49 -12.53 -0.29
CA PRO A 51 -9.57 -12.57 1.17
C PRO A 51 -8.21 -12.35 1.83
N ALA A 52 -7.12 -12.65 1.12
CA ALA A 52 -5.77 -12.50 1.62
C ALA A 52 -5.27 -11.06 1.71
N VAL A 53 -5.90 -10.10 1.02
CA VAL A 53 -5.46 -8.70 0.99
C VAL A 53 -6.21 -7.91 2.04
N ASP A 54 -5.53 -7.08 2.83
CA ASP A 54 -6.15 -6.28 3.89
C ASP A 54 -6.06 -4.77 3.59
N ILE A 55 -4.95 -4.32 2.99
CA ILE A 55 -4.68 -2.93 2.61
C ILE A 55 -4.34 -2.87 1.12
N ILE A 56 -4.88 -1.89 0.39
CA ILE A 56 -4.50 -1.58 -0.99
C ILE A 56 -4.03 -0.13 -1.07
N ASN A 57 -2.79 0.08 -1.48
CA ASN A 57 -2.21 1.39 -1.77
C ASN A 57 -2.42 1.69 -3.27
N ILE A 58 -3.25 2.68 -3.58
CA ILE A 58 -3.53 3.10 -4.95
C ILE A 58 -2.46 4.09 -5.39
N GLY A 59 -1.59 3.66 -6.31
CA GLY A 59 -0.50 4.46 -6.85
C GLY A 59 -0.81 5.03 -8.24
N PHE A 60 -0.68 6.34 -8.49
CA PHE A 60 -0.09 7.38 -7.64
C PHE A 60 -0.59 8.80 -7.94
N ILE A 61 -0.50 9.66 -6.92
CA ILE A 61 -0.28 11.10 -7.09
C ILE A 61 1.22 11.34 -7.26
N ASN A 62 1.70 11.35 -8.50
CA ASN A 62 3.14 11.24 -8.81
C ASN A 62 3.84 12.53 -9.19
N GLN A 63 3.14 13.67 -9.18
CA GLN A 63 3.74 14.97 -9.45
C GLN A 63 3.17 16.01 -8.48
N PHE A 64 4.03 16.85 -7.92
CA PHE A 64 3.61 17.76 -6.84
C PHE A 64 3.29 19.16 -7.36
N PRO A 65 2.37 19.89 -6.70
CA PRO A 65 1.95 21.22 -7.14
C PRO A 65 3.10 22.23 -7.32
N ASP A 66 4.18 22.08 -6.53
CA ASP A 66 5.38 22.93 -6.66
C ASP A 66 6.09 22.81 -8.01
N GLN A 67 5.84 21.73 -8.77
CA GLN A 67 6.34 21.50 -10.13
C GLN A 67 5.23 21.51 -11.20
N THR A 68 3.95 21.44 -10.81
CA THR A 68 2.82 21.33 -11.77
C THR A 68 1.83 22.49 -11.74
N GLY A 69 1.94 23.43 -10.81
CA GLY A 69 1.04 24.57 -10.70
C GLY A 69 -0.04 24.38 -9.63
N SER A 70 -1.30 24.65 -9.95
CA SER A 70 -2.37 24.67 -8.94
C SER A 70 -2.75 23.28 -8.43
N TYR A 71 -2.66 22.25 -9.28
CA TYR A 71 -3.05 20.87 -8.95
C TYR A 71 -1.88 19.89 -9.11
N PRO A 72 -1.82 18.82 -8.30
CA PRO A 72 -0.86 17.74 -8.48
C PRO A 72 -1.12 16.95 -9.77
N GLY A 73 -0.21 16.07 -10.15
CA GLY A 73 -0.43 15.09 -11.21
C GLY A 73 -0.83 13.72 -10.66
N SER A 74 -1.59 12.96 -11.44
CA SER A 74 -1.99 11.59 -11.11
C SER A 74 -1.70 10.63 -12.26
N ASN A 75 -1.30 9.41 -11.94
CA ASN A 75 -1.20 8.33 -12.89
C ASN A 75 -1.67 7.03 -12.22
N PHE A 76 -2.62 6.32 -12.81
CA PHE A 76 -3.10 5.02 -12.34
C PHE A 76 -3.10 3.98 -13.47
N GLY A 77 -2.07 4.05 -14.34
CA GLY A 77 -1.89 3.11 -15.44
C GLY A 77 -3.09 3.09 -16.39
N ASN A 78 -3.49 1.90 -16.83
CA ASN A 78 -4.67 1.69 -17.69
C ASN A 78 -6.02 1.87 -16.95
N ALA A 79 -6.01 2.11 -15.64
CA ALA A 79 -7.24 2.24 -14.85
C ALA A 79 -7.73 3.69 -14.74
N CYS A 80 -7.00 4.63 -15.33
CA CYS A 80 -7.41 6.02 -15.43
C CYS A 80 -6.94 6.65 -16.73
N TYR A 81 -7.84 6.71 -17.72
CA TYR A 81 -7.63 7.44 -18.96
C TYR A 81 -8.84 8.34 -19.21
N ALA A 82 -8.69 9.64 -18.93
CA ALA A 82 -9.75 10.62 -19.10
C ALA A 82 -9.19 12.00 -19.43
N ASN A 83 -10.09 12.97 -19.58
CA ASN A 83 -9.72 14.37 -19.56
C ASN A 83 -9.03 14.72 -18.23
N VAL A 84 -8.22 15.77 -18.23
CA VAL A 84 -7.64 16.35 -17.03
C VAL A 84 -8.45 17.56 -16.57
N TYR A 85 -8.36 17.93 -15.30
CA TYR A 85 -8.89 19.21 -14.81
C TYR A 85 -8.15 20.38 -15.47
N SER A 86 -8.81 21.54 -15.60
CA SER A 86 -8.15 22.80 -15.96
C SER A 86 -7.58 23.48 -14.72
N ASP A 87 -6.41 24.10 -14.86
CA ASP A 87 -5.81 24.91 -13.81
C ASP A 87 -6.66 26.18 -13.59
N PRO A 88 -7.14 26.44 -12.37
CA PRO A 88 -8.01 27.58 -12.11
C PRO A 88 -7.33 28.95 -12.29
N LYS A 89 -5.98 29.00 -12.30
CA LYS A 89 -5.22 30.25 -12.46
C LYS A 89 -4.90 30.54 -13.91
N THR A 90 -4.62 29.52 -14.71
CA THR A 90 -4.13 29.69 -16.09
C THR A 90 -5.11 29.24 -17.16
N GLY A 91 -6.16 28.49 -16.79
CA GLY A 91 -7.10 27.86 -17.71
C GLY A 91 -6.52 26.65 -18.48
N GLN A 92 -5.22 26.35 -18.32
CA GLN A 92 -4.54 25.30 -19.06
C GLN A 92 -4.84 23.90 -18.50
N PRO A 93 -4.75 22.83 -19.31
CA PRO A 93 -4.89 21.46 -18.82
C PRO A 93 -3.85 21.15 -17.73
N THR A 94 -4.33 20.60 -16.60
CA THR A 94 -3.46 20.10 -15.51
C THR A 94 -2.95 18.70 -15.80
N LYS A 95 -2.25 18.09 -14.84
CA LYS A 95 -1.84 16.68 -14.89
C LYS A 95 -2.72 15.78 -14.02
N LEU A 96 -3.80 16.32 -13.45
CA LEU A 96 -4.75 15.57 -12.63
C LEU A 96 -5.91 15.08 -13.50
N TYR A 97 -6.11 13.77 -13.56
CA TYR A 97 -7.25 13.21 -14.28
C TYR A 97 -8.57 13.60 -13.62
N SER A 98 -9.53 14.00 -14.46
CA SER A 98 -10.87 14.46 -14.05
C SER A 98 -11.76 13.35 -13.52
N GLN A 99 -11.56 12.15 -14.03
CA GLN A 99 -12.26 10.92 -13.70
C GLN A 99 -11.36 9.73 -14.03
N CYS A 100 -11.57 8.61 -13.38
CA CYS A 100 -10.79 7.39 -13.63
C CYS A 100 -11.70 6.20 -13.99
N PRO A 101 -12.18 6.14 -15.24
CA PRO A 101 -12.89 4.97 -15.75
C PRO A 101 -11.91 3.85 -16.08
N TYR A 102 -12.21 2.64 -15.62
CA TYR A 102 -11.53 1.44 -16.09
C TYR A 102 -12.00 1.12 -17.51
N VAL A 103 -11.06 1.07 -18.45
CA VAL A 103 -11.36 0.81 -19.86
C VAL A 103 -11.60 -0.68 -20.05
N THR A 104 -12.83 -1.04 -20.40
CA THR A 104 -13.11 -2.23 -21.20
C THR A 104 -13.48 -1.73 -22.60
N PHE A 105 -13.08 -2.41 -23.67
CA PHE A 105 -13.44 -2.08 -25.07
C PHE A 105 -14.96 -2.04 -25.34
N ILE A 106 -15.78 -2.33 -24.33
CA ILE A 106 -17.24 -2.25 -24.34
C ILE A 106 -17.64 -0.86 -23.80
N GLN A 107 -18.03 0.03 -24.72
CA GLN A 107 -18.79 1.25 -24.39
C GLN A 107 -20.25 0.86 -24.14
N ASP A 108 -20.55 0.39 -22.93
CA ASP A 108 -21.91 0.28 -22.44
C ASP A 108 -22.16 1.28 -21.30
N SER A 109 -23.44 1.53 -21.00
CA SER A 109 -23.87 2.40 -19.89
C SER A 109 -23.33 1.96 -18.52
N TRP A 110 -22.80 0.73 -18.41
CA TRP A 110 -22.09 0.21 -17.23
C TRP A 110 -20.66 0.73 -17.08
N ALA A 111 -20.06 1.40 -18.07
CA ALA A 111 -18.71 1.95 -17.96
C ALA A 111 -18.50 2.90 -16.76
N ARG A 112 -19.53 3.67 -16.35
CA ARG A 112 -19.46 4.54 -15.16
C ARG A 112 -19.39 3.77 -13.83
N SER A 113 -19.86 2.52 -13.80
CA SER A 113 -19.78 1.65 -12.62
C SER A 113 -18.40 1.00 -12.45
N ARG A 114 -17.54 1.11 -13.47
CA ARG A 114 -16.18 0.57 -13.49
C ARG A 114 -15.14 1.65 -13.17
N ASN A 115 -15.52 2.72 -12.46
CA ASN A 115 -14.57 3.76 -12.02
C ASN A 115 -13.87 3.34 -10.72
N ILE A 116 -12.68 3.91 -10.47
CA ILE A 116 -11.95 3.71 -9.21
C ILE A 116 -12.82 4.07 -8.00
N GLY A 117 -13.58 5.17 -8.04
CA GLY A 117 -14.42 5.61 -6.91
C GLY A 117 -15.45 4.58 -6.41
N PRO A 118 -16.35 4.06 -7.27
CA PRO A 118 -17.22 2.94 -6.96
C PRO A 118 -16.47 1.70 -6.42
N ASP A 119 -15.32 1.36 -7.01
CA ASP A 119 -14.50 0.24 -6.55
C ASP A 119 -14.01 0.47 -5.12
N ILE A 120 -13.49 1.66 -4.79
CA ILE A 120 -13.08 2.03 -3.42
C ILE A 120 -14.21 1.78 -2.43
N LYS A 121 -15.44 2.23 -2.74
CA LYS A 121 -16.60 2.05 -1.87
C LYS A 121 -16.93 0.57 -1.69
N ALA A 122 -16.90 -0.23 -2.75
CA ALA A 122 -17.13 -1.67 -2.67
C ALA A 122 -16.04 -2.40 -1.85
N CYS A 123 -14.76 -2.05 -2.05
CA CYS A 123 -13.63 -2.59 -1.27
C CYS A 123 -13.82 -2.36 0.23
N GLN A 124 -14.23 -1.16 0.62
CA GLN A 124 -14.45 -0.78 2.01
C GLN A 124 -15.71 -1.43 2.59
N GLN A 125 -16.85 -1.32 1.90
CA GLN A 125 -18.16 -1.68 2.45
C GLN A 125 -18.45 -3.18 2.36
N THR A 126 -18.03 -3.83 1.27
CA THR A 126 -18.32 -5.26 1.03
C THR A 126 -17.19 -6.15 1.53
N TYR A 127 -15.94 -5.72 1.34
CA TYR A 127 -14.77 -6.57 1.58
C TYR A 127 -13.92 -6.14 2.78
N GLY A 128 -14.29 -5.05 3.46
CA GLY A 128 -13.62 -4.56 4.67
C GLY A 128 -12.16 -4.11 4.47
N LYS A 129 -11.76 -3.83 3.23
CA LYS A 129 -10.38 -3.44 2.87
C LYS A 129 -10.12 -1.99 3.25
N LYS A 130 -8.84 -1.68 3.53
CA LYS A 130 -8.37 -0.29 3.63
C LYS A 130 -7.75 0.15 2.32
N ILE A 131 -8.15 1.33 1.85
CA ILE A 131 -7.65 1.93 0.62
C ILE A 131 -6.88 3.20 0.95
N LEU A 132 -5.57 3.20 0.72
CA LEU A 132 -4.74 4.39 0.88
C LEU A 132 -4.41 4.97 -0.50
N LEU A 133 -4.42 6.30 -0.64
CA LEU A 133 -3.91 6.94 -1.85
C LEU A 133 -2.41 7.19 -1.69
N SER A 134 -1.61 6.62 -2.57
CA SER A 134 -0.15 6.75 -2.51
C SER A 134 0.35 7.98 -3.28
N ILE A 135 1.30 8.69 -2.65
CA ILE A 135 1.88 9.96 -3.09
C ILE A 135 3.36 9.70 -3.40
N GLY A 136 3.79 10.04 -4.61
CA GLY A 136 5.16 9.83 -5.10
C GLY A 136 5.25 8.72 -6.14
N GLY A 137 5.94 7.64 -5.82
CA GLY A 137 6.31 6.53 -6.69
C GLY A 137 7.64 6.77 -7.42
N ALA A 138 8.13 5.74 -8.11
CA ALA A 138 9.44 5.74 -8.76
C ALA A 138 9.57 6.71 -9.97
N TYR A 139 8.46 7.15 -10.59
CA TYR A 139 8.49 8.00 -11.78
C TYR A 139 7.36 9.04 -11.84
N PRO A 140 7.66 10.30 -12.21
CA PRO A 140 9.00 10.86 -12.47
C PRO A 140 9.81 11.05 -11.17
N GLN A 141 11.13 11.14 -11.23
CA GLN A 141 11.99 11.26 -10.02
C GLN A 141 12.15 12.69 -9.49
N ASN A 142 11.58 13.69 -10.17
CA ASN A 142 11.87 15.11 -9.94
C ASN A 142 10.76 15.88 -9.19
N TYR A 143 9.89 15.19 -8.46
CA TYR A 143 8.93 15.83 -7.55
C TYR A 143 9.58 16.13 -6.19
N TYR A 144 9.20 17.24 -5.57
CA TYR A 144 9.63 17.61 -4.21
C TYR A 144 8.80 18.78 -3.67
N LEU A 145 8.80 18.98 -2.34
CA LEU A 145 8.14 20.11 -1.70
C LEU A 145 9.13 21.26 -1.48
N LYS A 146 8.76 22.46 -1.89
CA LYS A 146 9.60 23.67 -1.77
C LYS A 146 9.56 24.29 -0.38
N SER A 147 8.48 24.07 0.38
CA SER A 147 8.25 24.67 1.69
C SER A 147 7.19 23.93 2.50
N ASP A 148 7.14 24.18 3.81
CA ASP A 148 6.05 23.73 4.68
C ASP A 148 4.69 24.33 4.28
N THR A 149 4.68 25.56 3.76
CA THR A 149 3.45 26.21 3.29
C THR A 149 2.86 25.47 2.08
N SER A 150 3.68 25.16 1.07
CA SER A 150 3.22 24.40 -0.09
C SER A 150 2.85 22.96 0.27
N ALA A 151 3.57 22.36 1.22
CA ALA A 151 3.26 21.05 1.78
C ALA A 151 1.86 21.01 2.44
N ASN A 152 1.55 22.00 3.27
CA ASN A 152 0.23 22.11 3.93
C ASN A 152 -0.89 22.38 2.92
N ALA A 153 -0.64 23.24 1.93
CA ALA A 153 -1.60 23.48 0.84
C ALA A 153 -1.86 22.20 0.02
N PHE A 154 -0.83 21.38 -0.19
CA PHE A 154 -0.97 20.10 -0.89
C PHE A 154 -1.77 19.09 -0.06
N ALA A 155 -1.54 18.97 1.25
CA ALA A 155 -2.39 18.15 2.12
C ALA A 155 -3.86 18.60 2.09
N ASP A 156 -4.11 19.91 2.17
CA ASP A 156 -5.46 20.48 2.10
C ASP A 156 -6.13 20.18 0.76
N PHE A 157 -5.38 20.25 -0.35
CA PHE A 157 -5.88 19.86 -1.66
C PHE A 157 -6.29 18.39 -1.70
N LEU A 158 -5.39 17.49 -1.30
CA LEU A 158 -5.64 16.04 -1.32
C LEU A 158 -6.83 15.65 -0.44
N TRP A 159 -6.97 16.30 0.72
CA TRP A 159 -8.11 16.08 1.60
C TRP A 159 -9.44 16.50 0.99
N LYS A 160 -9.50 17.65 0.31
CA LYS A 160 -10.70 18.07 -0.42
C LYS A 160 -11.00 17.14 -1.61
N ALA A 161 -9.96 16.75 -2.34
CA ALA A 161 -10.11 15.98 -3.57
C ALA A 161 -10.41 14.49 -3.37
N PHE A 162 -9.92 13.88 -2.28
CA PHE A 162 -9.97 12.43 -2.05
C PHE A 162 -10.48 12.03 -0.65
N GLY A 163 -10.57 12.98 0.28
CA GLY A 163 -11.16 12.80 1.60
C GLY A 163 -12.69 12.97 1.59
N PRO A 164 -13.31 13.19 2.77
CA PRO A 164 -14.74 13.40 2.93
C PRO A 164 -15.28 14.52 2.03
N VAL A 165 -16.48 14.31 1.48
CA VAL A 165 -17.18 15.32 0.68
C VAL A 165 -17.50 16.54 1.55
N GLN A 166 -17.16 17.73 1.07
CA GLN A 166 -17.38 19.00 1.77
C GLN A 166 -18.49 19.80 1.08
N THR A 167 -19.47 20.27 1.85
CA THR A 167 -20.55 21.12 1.34
C THR A 167 -19.98 22.37 0.68
N GLY A 168 -20.44 22.68 -0.54
CA GLY A 168 -20.02 23.87 -1.29
C GLY A 168 -18.65 23.75 -1.99
N TYR A 169 -17.94 22.63 -1.84
CA TYR A 169 -16.71 22.40 -2.60
C TYR A 169 -17.03 22.05 -4.07
N THR A 170 -16.53 22.87 -4.98
CA THR A 170 -16.72 22.71 -6.44
C THR A 170 -15.42 22.34 -7.17
N GLY A 171 -14.34 22.07 -6.41
CA GLY A 171 -13.06 21.70 -6.98
C GLY A 171 -12.95 20.21 -7.37
N PRO A 172 -11.75 19.76 -7.76
CA PRO A 172 -11.51 18.41 -8.23
C PRO A 172 -12.00 17.29 -7.31
N ARG A 173 -12.68 16.30 -7.88
CA ARG A 173 -13.08 15.04 -7.22
C ARG A 173 -12.85 13.84 -8.16
N PRO A 174 -11.59 13.42 -8.39
CA PRO A 174 -11.28 12.38 -9.39
C PRO A 174 -12.00 11.04 -9.15
N PHE A 175 -12.29 10.73 -7.88
CA PHE A 175 -13.00 9.51 -7.47
C PHE A 175 -14.46 9.76 -7.09
N GLY A 176 -15.05 10.88 -7.54
CA GLY A 176 -16.44 11.23 -7.24
C GLY A 176 -16.65 11.45 -5.74
N ASP A 177 -17.60 10.76 -5.14
CA ASP A 177 -17.94 10.83 -3.70
C ASP A 177 -17.19 9.80 -2.84
N ALA A 178 -16.29 8.99 -3.42
CA ALA A 178 -15.50 8.03 -2.67
C ALA A 178 -14.51 8.71 -1.71
N VAL A 179 -14.28 8.10 -0.55
CA VAL A 179 -13.41 8.63 0.51
C VAL A 179 -12.34 7.60 0.83
N VAL A 180 -11.07 7.91 0.57
CA VAL A 180 -9.95 7.01 0.90
C VAL A 180 -9.85 6.80 2.43
N ASP A 181 -9.20 5.71 2.85
CA ASP A 181 -8.90 5.43 4.27
C ASP A 181 -7.64 6.14 4.76
N GLY A 182 -6.94 6.86 3.88
CA GLY A 182 -5.72 7.55 4.27
C GLY A 182 -4.78 7.82 3.10
N PHE A 183 -3.55 8.18 3.45
CA PHE A 183 -2.52 8.55 2.49
C PHE A 183 -1.23 7.79 2.77
N ASP A 184 -0.66 7.24 1.71
CA ASP A 184 0.62 6.56 1.71
C ASP A 184 1.69 7.47 1.08
N PHE A 185 2.87 7.52 1.68
CA PHE A 185 4.00 8.31 1.23
C PHE A 185 5.08 7.38 0.66
N ASP A 186 5.07 7.20 -0.65
CA ASP A 186 6.05 6.41 -1.39
C ASP A 186 7.05 7.35 -2.07
N ILE A 187 7.85 8.04 -1.26
CA ILE A 187 8.73 9.10 -1.73
C ILE A 187 10.08 8.51 -2.15
N GLU A 188 10.31 8.52 -3.45
CA GLU A 188 11.51 7.97 -4.10
C GLU A 188 12.25 9.01 -4.97
N SER A 189 11.91 10.30 -4.81
CA SER A 189 12.52 11.38 -5.58
C SER A 189 14.04 11.37 -5.45
N TYR A 190 14.73 11.47 -6.58
CA TYR A 190 16.19 11.59 -6.61
C TYR A 190 16.60 12.57 -7.71
N ILE A 191 17.17 13.70 -7.29
CA ILE A 191 17.54 14.82 -8.14
C ILE A 191 19.01 15.13 -7.88
N SER A 192 19.83 15.01 -8.93
CA SER A 192 21.26 15.28 -8.86
C SER A 192 21.68 16.22 -10.00
N PRO A 193 22.23 17.42 -9.72
CA PRO A 193 22.38 18.01 -8.38
C PRO A 193 21.03 18.34 -7.73
N ALA A 194 21.02 18.51 -6.40
CA ALA A 194 19.81 18.89 -5.67
C ALA A 194 19.20 20.20 -6.23
N PRO A 195 17.87 20.40 -6.15
CA PRO A 195 17.24 21.62 -6.65
C PRO A 195 17.81 22.88 -5.99
N SER A 196 18.03 23.91 -6.79
CA SER A 196 18.58 25.18 -6.31
C SER A 196 17.70 25.78 -5.19
N GLY A 197 18.32 26.13 -4.06
CA GLY A 197 17.63 26.66 -2.88
C GLY A 197 16.85 25.63 -2.03
N VAL A 198 16.92 24.34 -2.39
CA VAL A 198 16.18 23.25 -1.72
C VAL A 198 17.10 22.03 -1.57
N SER A 199 18.23 22.19 -0.90
CA SER A 199 19.21 21.10 -0.69
C SER A 199 18.68 19.95 0.17
N ASP A 200 17.66 20.22 0.99
CA ASP A 200 16.94 19.30 1.87
C ASP A 200 15.68 18.68 1.24
N TYR A 201 15.52 18.75 -0.10
CA TYR A 201 14.30 18.34 -0.82
C TYR A 201 13.79 16.93 -0.50
N GLN A 202 14.67 16.01 -0.12
CA GLN A 202 14.33 14.63 0.22
C GLN A 202 13.51 14.53 1.53
N THR A 203 13.57 15.55 2.39
CA THR A 203 12.85 15.55 3.69
C THR A 203 11.97 16.78 3.90
N ARG A 204 12.20 17.86 3.14
CA ARG A 204 11.49 19.13 3.28
C ARG A 204 9.98 18.96 3.14
N GLY A 205 9.22 19.63 4.01
CA GLY A 205 7.77 19.72 3.93
C GLY A 205 6.99 18.48 4.38
N TYR A 206 7.56 17.27 4.30
CA TYR A 206 6.83 16.04 4.60
C TYR A 206 6.34 15.98 6.05
N ILE A 207 7.15 16.40 7.02
CA ILE A 207 6.72 16.49 8.44
C ILE A 207 5.48 17.40 8.56
N SER A 208 5.50 18.57 7.93
CA SER A 208 4.41 19.54 7.95
C SER A 208 3.14 18.95 7.32
N MET A 209 3.28 18.36 6.13
CA MET A 209 2.19 17.71 5.38
C MET A 209 1.51 16.59 6.19
N ILE A 210 2.30 15.70 6.78
CA ILE A 210 1.80 14.56 7.55
C ILE A 210 1.12 15.04 8.84
N ASN A 211 1.72 16.02 9.53
CA ASN A 211 1.12 16.61 10.72
C ASN A 211 -0.16 17.39 10.39
N ARG A 212 -0.25 18.02 9.23
CA ARG A 212 -1.48 18.67 8.74
C ARG A 212 -2.59 17.64 8.54
N PHE A 213 -2.31 16.50 7.92
CA PHE A 213 -3.27 15.40 7.84
C PHE A 213 -3.70 14.92 9.22
N LYS A 214 -2.74 14.50 10.05
CA LYS A 214 -3.03 13.84 11.33
C LYS A 214 -3.72 14.76 12.34
N ASN A 215 -3.20 15.97 12.51
CA ASN A 215 -3.56 16.83 13.64
C ASN A 215 -4.67 17.81 13.33
N VAL A 216 -4.94 18.07 12.04
CA VAL A 216 -5.96 19.03 11.60
C VAL A 216 -7.03 18.35 10.76
N LEU A 217 -6.64 17.78 9.62
CA LEU A 217 -7.62 17.36 8.60
C LEU A 217 -8.42 16.12 9.03
N PHE A 218 -7.76 15.07 9.52
CA PHE A 218 -8.42 13.86 9.98
C PHE A 218 -9.37 14.11 11.15
N LYS A 219 -9.09 15.11 11.99
CA LYS A 219 -9.95 15.47 13.13
C LYS A 219 -11.26 16.14 12.71
N GLN A 220 -11.36 16.62 11.47
CA GLN A 220 -12.59 17.22 10.94
C GLN A 220 -13.68 16.19 10.60
N TYR A 221 -13.34 14.89 10.57
CA TYR A 221 -14.27 13.83 10.20
C TYR A 221 -14.13 12.63 11.14
N THR A 222 -14.99 12.58 12.16
CA THR A 222 -14.89 11.60 13.25
C THR A 222 -15.65 10.29 13.01
N SER A 223 -16.49 10.21 11.97
CA SER A 223 -17.24 9.00 11.62
C SER A 223 -16.39 7.91 10.96
N LYS A 224 -15.12 8.20 10.67
CA LYS A 224 -14.16 7.26 10.08
C LYS A 224 -12.76 7.52 10.63
N SER A 225 -12.01 6.47 10.91
CA SER A 225 -10.57 6.57 11.18
C SER A 225 -9.77 6.58 9.89
N PHE A 226 -8.74 7.41 9.84
CA PHE A 226 -7.82 7.51 8.72
C PHE A 226 -6.41 7.08 9.13
N TYR A 227 -5.64 6.60 8.15
CA TYR A 227 -4.29 6.07 8.34
C TYR A 227 -3.26 6.86 7.53
N LEU A 228 -2.03 6.89 8.04
CA LEU A 228 -0.86 7.41 7.33
C LEU A 228 0.19 6.31 7.22
N SER A 229 0.74 6.11 6.04
CA SER A 229 1.84 5.17 5.82
C SER A 229 2.98 5.78 5.03
N ALA A 230 4.13 5.11 5.05
CA ALA A 230 5.25 5.40 4.17
C ALA A 230 5.90 4.11 3.65
N ALA A 231 6.60 4.20 2.52
CA ALA A 231 7.31 3.09 1.89
C ALA A 231 8.81 3.38 1.70
N PRO A 232 9.60 3.49 2.80
CA PRO A 232 11.04 3.71 2.69
C PRO A 232 11.75 2.53 2.02
N GLN A 233 12.94 2.75 1.49
CA GLN A 233 13.83 1.65 1.12
C GLN A 233 14.43 0.99 2.37
N CYS A 234 15.09 -0.17 2.21
CA CYS A 234 15.60 -0.92 3.36
C CYS A 234 16.81 -0.28 4.06
N ILE A 235 17.49 0.70 3.47
CA ILE A 235 18.66 1.32 4.11
C ILE A 235 18.24 2.10 5.35
N VAL A 236 19.08 2.02 6.39
CA VAL A 236 18.95 2.87 7.57
C VAL A 236 20.23 3.68 7.72
N PRO A 237 20.17 5.03 7.74
CA PRO A 237 18.96 5.85 7.57
C PRO A 237 18.46 5.89 6.11
N ASP A 238 17.15 5.72 5.90
CA ASP A 238 16.47 6.05 4.64
C ASP A 238 16.50 7.58 4.42
N ALA A 239 16.79 7.99 3.20
CA ALA A 239 17.03 9.40 2.86
C ALA A 239 15.78 10.29 3.02
N HIS A 240 14.58 9.72 2.92
CA HIS A 240 13.33 10.46 2.97
C HIS A 240 12.67 10.36 4.35
N PHE A 241 12.70 9.19 5.00
CA PHE A 241 11.85 8.91 6.15
C PHE A 241 12.55 8.71 7.48
N ALA A 242 13.86 8.44 7.52
CA ALA A 242 14.53 8.16 8.79
C ALA A 242 14.49 9.33 9.78
N THR A 243 14.46 10.58 9.28
CA THR A 243 14.26 11.78 10.11
C THR A 243 12.80 12.16 10.23
N VAL A 244 12.02 12.06 9.15
CA VAL A 244 10.59 12.45 9.11
C VAL A 244 9.77 11.65 10.12
N MET A 245 9.98 10.34 10.22
CA MET A 245 9.24 9.47 11.15
C MET A 245 9.42 9.85 12.62
N LYS A 246 10.42 10.69 12.94
CA LYS A 246 10.66 11.17 14.31
C LYS A 246 9.70 12.25 14.76
N SER A 247 9.15 12.99 13.81
CA SER A 247 8.31 14.17 14.06
C SER A 247 6.95 14.09 13.37
N ALA A 248 6.67 12.98 12.68
CA ALA A 248 5.46 12.76 11.90
C ALA A 248 4.83 11.40 12.24
N TRP A 249 3.50 11.36 12.32
CA TRP A 249 2.76 10.15 12.68
C TRP A 249 2.59 9.21 11.49
N PHE A 250 3.09 7.98 11.62
CA PHE A 250 2.80 6.88 10.69
C PHE A 250 2.17 5.71 11.45
N ASP A 251 1.12 5.14 10.86
CA ASP A 251 0.50 3.90 11.32
C ASP A 251 1.24 2.69 10.74
N PHE A 252 1.64 2.76 9.46
CA PHE A 252 2.31 1.67 8.75
C PHE A 252 3.58 2.12 8.03
N MET A 253 4.60 1.28 8.01
CA MET A 253 5.85 1.46 7.27
C MET A 253 6.07 0.24 6.37
N PHE A 254 5.85 0.41 5.07
CA PHE A 254 6.00 -0.63 4.04
C PHE A 254 7.43 -0.65 3.49
N ILE A 255 8.38 -1.13 4.31
CA ILE A 255 9.81 -1.07 3.96
C ILE A 255 10.09 -1.93 2.72
N GLN A 256 10.65 -1.33 1.67
CA GLN A 256 10.98 -2.01 0.42
C GLN A 256 12.29 -2.81 0.59
N PHE A 257 12.18 -4.11 0.84
CA PHE A 257 13.34 -5.02 0.97
C PHE A 257 13.75 -5.63 -0.38
N TYR A 258 13.73 -4.82 -1.44
CA TYR A 258 14.15 -5.16 -2.80
C TYR A 258 14.85 -3.96 -3.45
N ASN A 259 15.48 -4.16 -4.61
CA ASN A 259 16.25 -3.15 -5.37
C ASN A 259 17.49 -2.57 -4.68
N THR A 260 17.72 -2.83 -3.38
CA THR A 260 18.92 -2.44 -2.64
C THR A 260 19.68 -3.67 -2.14
N PRO A 261 20.82 -4.06 -2.74
CA PRO A 261 21.44 -5.37 -2.50
C PRO A 261 21.74 -5.66 -1.02
N GLN A 262 22.33 -4.69 -0.32
CA GLN A 262 22.94 -4.85 1.01
C GLN A 262 21.96 -5.17 2.14
N CYS A 263 20.69 -4.76 2.00
CA CYS A 263 19.62 -4.95 2.98
C CYS A 263 18.37 -5.62 2.40
N SER A 264 18.44 -6.19 1.20
CA SER A 264 17.28 -6.87 0.60
C SER A 264 16.86 -8.15 1.35
N ALA A 265 15.60 -8.57 1.18
CA ALA A 265 15.11 -9.85 1.66
C ALA A 265 15.89 -11.03 1.03
N ARG A 266 16.32 -10.88 -0.23
CA ARG A 266 17.24 -11.81 -0.91
C ARG A 266 18.58 -11.92 -0.18
N ALA A 267 19.13 -10.81 0.34
CA ALA A 267 20.35 -10.85 1.13
C ALA A 267 20.20 -11.70 2.40
N ALA A 268 19.02 -11.70 3.05
CA ALA A 268 18.74 -12.58 4.19
C ALA A 268 18.90 -14.07 3.85
N ILE A 269 18.48 -14.47 2.64
CA ILE A 269 18.59 -15.85 2.15
C ILE A 269 20.04 -16.17 1.79
N ASN A 270 20.70 -15.29 1.05
CA ASN A 270 22.07 -15.49 0.61
C ASN A 270 23.04 -15.56 1.80
N LYS A 271 22.89 -14.67 2.79
CA LYS A 271 23.69 -14.66 4.03
C LYS A 271 23.42 -15.88 4.92
N ALA A 272 22.17 -16.37 4.96
CA ALA A 272 21.82 -17.57 5.72
C ALA A 272 22.46 -18.87 5.16
N LYS A 273 23.01 -18.84 3.94
CA LYS A 273 23.80 -19.93 3.36
C LYS A 273 25.29 -19.87 3.73
N GLY A 274 25.74 -18.86 4.47
CA GLY A 274 27.11 -18.67 4.96
C GLY A 274 27.17 -18.25 6.43
N THR A 275 28.29 -17.67 6.87
CA THR A 275 28.47 -17.13 8.23
C THR A 275 28.25 -15.61 8.24
N GLY A 276 27.11 -15.16 8.77
CA GLY A 276 26.80 -13.73 8.89
C GLY A 276 25.43 -13.46 9.50
N THR A 277 25.17 -12.21 9.92
CA THR A 277 23.84 -11.83 10.41
C THR A 277 22.87 -11.75 9.23
N ALA A 278 21.77 -12.49 9.34
CA ALA A 278 20.72 -12.50 8.33
C ALA A 278 19.63 -11.44 8.61
N ASP A 279 19.99 -10.42 9.40
CA ASP A 279 19.19 -9.20 9.57
C ASP A 279 19.31 -8.35 8.30
N ILE A 280 18.16 -7.90 7.83
CA ILE A 280 17.99 -7.12 6.61
C ILE A 280 17.80 -5.63 6.89
N SER A 281 18.23 -5.17 8.08
CA SER A 281 17.91 -3.89 8.73
C SER A 281 16.54 -3.82 9.40
N PHE A 282 15.78 -4.93 9.41
CA PHE A 282 14.44 -4.94 10.01
C PHE A 282 14.51 -4.65 11.51
N ASP A 283 15.51 -5.22 12.22
CA ASP A 283 15.66 -4.95 13.65
C ASP A 283 16.09 -3.50 13.91
N THR A 284 16.87 -2.88 13.01
CA THR A 284 17.19 -1.44 13.10
C THR A 284 15.95 -0.57 12.89
N TRP A 285 15.10 -0.88 11.91
CA TRP A 285 13.81 -0.21 11.72
C TRP A 285 12.87 -0.42 12.92
N HIS A 286 12.73 -1.66 13.37
CA HIS A 286 11.90 -2.05 14.51
C HIS A 286 12.29 -1.31 15.80
N ASN A 287 13.59 -1.25 16.05
CA ASN A 287 14.18 -0.60 17.22
C ASN A 287 14.43 0.90 17.01
N SER A 288 14.10 1.46 15.83
CA SER A 288 14.41 2.84 15.47
C SER A 288 14.01 3.78 16.62
N PRO A 289 15.00 4.30 17.36
CA PRO A 289 14.71 5.09 18.54
C PRO A 289 14.16 6.43 18.06
N ALA A 290 12.94 6.73 18.50
CA ALA A 290 12.19 7.96 18.22
C ALA A 290 11.20 7.94 17.05
N SER A 291 10.56 6.84 16.61
CA SER A 291 9.30 7.01 15.85
C SER A 291 8.27 7.76 16.71
N LEU A 292 7.62 8.80 16.16
CA LEU A 292 6.60 9.56 16.89
C LEU A 292 5.44 8.67 17.34
N ASN A 293 5.05 7.69 16.51
CA ASN A 293 4.08 6.68 16.89
C ASN A 293 4.82 5.47 17.51
N PRO A 294 4.75 5.25 18.83
CA PRO A 294 5.42 4.11 19.46
C PRO A 294 4.84 2.76 19.00
N ASN A 295 3.62 2.76 18.46
CA ASN A 295 2.89 1.58 17.98
C ASN A 295 2.92 1.41 16.46
N VAL A 296 3.76 2.17 15.75
CA VAL A 296 3.94 2.02 14.29
C VAL A 296 4.19 0.55 13.92
N LYS A 297 3.60 0.10 12.81
CA LYS A 297 3.77 -1.26 12.30
C LYS A 297 4.66 -1.29 11.07
N PHE A 298 5.72 -2.10 11.13
CA PHE A 298 6.66 -2.32 10.04
C PHE A 298 6.28 -3.59 9.26
N TYR A 299 6.24 -3.47 7.94
CA TYR A 299 5.93 -4.53 7.01
C TYR A 299 7.17 -4.89 6.20
N ILE A 300 7.28 -6.17 5.83
CA ILE A 300 8.31 -6.62 4.89
C ILE A 300 7.76 -6.43 3.47
N GLY A 301 8.30 -5.47 2.73
CA GLY A 301 7.99 -5.25 1.31
C GLY A 301 8.73 -6.24 0.40
N LEU A 302 7.99 -6.97 -0.42
CA LEU A 302 8.50 -8.00 -1.33
C LEU A 302 7.99 -7.79 -2.77
N PRO A 303 8.78 -8.14 -3.79
CA PRO A 303 8.27 -8.24 -5.15
C PRO A 303 7.26 -9.40 -5.28
N GLY A 304 6.14 -9.17 -5.95
CA GLY A 304 5.08 -10.16 -6.15
C GLY A 304 5.42 -11.24 -7.19
N ALA A 305 6.39 -10.97 -8.06
CA ALA A 305 6.90 -11.90 -9.07
C ALA A 305 8.36 -11.57 -9.42
N PRO A 306 9.10 -12.47 -10.11
CA PRO A 306 10.46 -12.19 -10.60
C PRO A 306 10.59 -10.90 -11.41
N ALA A 307 9.57 -10.54 -12.19
CA ALA A 307 9.56 -9.35 -13.04
C ALA A 307 9.06 -8.07 -12.34
N ALA A 308 8.65 -8.14 -11.07
CA ALA A 308 8.05 -7.00 -10.37
C ALA A 308 9.09 -5.98 -9.86
N ALA A 309 10.35 -6.39 -9.76
CA ALA A 309 11.46 -5.57 -9.30
C ALA A 309 12.70 -5.86 -10.18
N ALA A 310 13.85 -5.25 -9.86
CA ALA A 310 15.09 -5.61 -10.52
C ALA A 310 15.39 -7.12 -10.37
N SER A 311 16.14 -7.68 -11.32
CA SER A 311 16.42 -9.12 -11.34
C SER A 311 17.14 -9.56 -10.05
N GLY A 312 16.74 -10.72 -9.53
CA GLY A 312 17.35 -11.35 -8.35
C GLY A 312 16.71 -11.03 -6.99
N TYR A 313 15.81 -10.05 -6.89
CA TYR A 313 15.23 -9.66 -5.60
C TYR A 313 13.98 -10.44 -5.17
N TYR A 314 13.22 -10.97 -6.12
CA TYR A 314 12.05 -11.82 -5.81
C TYR A 314 12.48 -13.02 -4.97
N LEU A 315 11.68 -13.38 -3.96
CA LEU A 315 11.82 -14.60 -3.20
C LEU A 315 10.77 -15.61 -3.65
N ASN A 316 11.14 -16.87 -3.82
CA ASN A 316 10.09 -17.90 -3.91
C ASN A 316 9.37 -18.02 -2.55
N PRO A 317 8.18 -18.63 -2.48
CA PRO A 317 7.41 -18.51 -1.25
C PRO A 317 8.00 -19.29 -0.05
N ALA A 318 8.84 -20.30 -0.25
CA ALA A 318 9.57 -20.95 0.84
C ALA A 318 10.65 -20.02 1.43
N GLU A 319 11.37 -19.30 0.56
CA GLU A 319 12.32 -18.26 0.96
C GLU A 319 11.62 -17.11 1.68
N ALA A 320 10.51 -16.63 1.14
CA ALA A 320 9.72 -15.56 1.75
C ALA A 320 9.20 -15.97 3.14
N GLN A 321 8.70 -17.21 3.28
CA GLN A 321 8.27 -17.74 4.57
C GLN A 321 9.42 -17.79 5.58
N SER A 322 10.62 -18.19 5.17
CA SER A 322 11.81 -18.18 6.03
C SER A 322 12.13 -16.78 6.56
N VAL A 323 12.06 -15.76 5.69
CA VAL A 323 12.25 -14.36 6.08
C VAL A 323 11.15 -13.89 7.03
N ILE A 324 9.88 -14.17 6.73
CA ILE A 324 8.73 -13.78 7.57
C ILE A 324 8.87 -14.39 8.98
N ARG A 325 9.17 -15.69 9.08
CA ARG A 325 9.35 -16.38 10.37
C ARG A 325 10.42 -15.73 11.23
N ARG A 326 11.51 -15.28 10.62
CA ARG A 326 12.62 -14.63 11.34
C ARG A 326 12.15 -13.38 12.08
N PHE A 327 11.26 -12.58 11.49
CA PHE A 327 10.89 -11.27 12.03
C PHE A 327 9.50 -11.22 12.67
N PHE A 328 8.65 -12.23 12.49
CA PHE A 328 7.29 -12.26 13.02
C PHE A 328 7.20 -12.00 14.54
N GLY A 329 8.19 -12.50 15.31
CA GLY A 329 8.26 -12.31 16.76
C GLY A 329 8.35 -10.85 17.21
N ARG A 330 8.80 -9.92 16.36
CA ARG A 330 9.01 -8.51 16.74
C ARG A 330 7.67 -7.83 17.04
N ALA A 331 7.63 -7.02 18.11
CA ALA A 331 6.38 -6.43 18.61
C ALA A 331 5.70 -5.49 17.59
N LYS A 332 6.50 -4.80 16.79
CA LYS A 332 6.05 -3.85 15.76
C LYS A 332 5.95 -4.47 14.36
N PHE A 333 6.11 -5.79 14.22
CA PHE A 333 5.82 -6.45 12.95
C PHE A 333 4.32 -6.26 12.61
N GLY A 334 4.02 -5.84 11.38
CA GLY A 334 2.66 -5.59 10.89
C GLY A 334 2.17 -6.58 9.85
N GLY A 335 3.10 -7.24 9.15
CA GLY A 335 2.79 -8.16 8.07
C GLY A 335 3.72 -8.01 6.87
N VAL A 336 3.18 -8.24 5.68
CA VAL A 336 3.91 -8.17 4.40
C VAL A 336 3.25 -7.16 3.47
N MET A 337 4.08 -6.40 2.76
CA MET A 337 3.64 -5.59 1.62
C MET A 337 4.12 -6.27 0.33
N VAL A 338 3.30 -6.29 -0.71
CA VAL A 338 3.66 -6.86 -2.01
C VAL A 338 3.58 -5.80 -3.12
N TRP A 339 4.70 -5.64 -3.82
CA TRP A 339 4.81 -4.84 -5.04
C TRP A 339 4.74 -5.74 -6.28
N GLU A 340 3.72 -5.68 -7.13
CA GLU A 340 2.41 -5.04 -6.96
C GLU A 340 1.30 -5.99 -7.43
N ALA A 341 0.04 -5.58 -7.31
CA ALA A 341 -1.16 -6.39 -7.46
C ALA A 341 -1.22 -7.24 -8.73
N THR A 342 -0.71 -6.75 -9.87
CA THR A 342 -0.75 -7.49 -11.14
C THR A 342 0.28 -8.59 -11.16
N TYR A 343 1.52 -8.30 -10.78
CA TYR A 343 2.56 -9.31 -10.66
C TYR A 343 2.22 -10.36 -9.59
N ASP A 344 1.71 -9.92 -8.45
CA ASP A 344 1.19 -10.78 -7.39
C ASP A 344 0.07 -11.72 -7.90
N TYR A 345 -0.93 -11.16 -8.59
CA TYR A 345 -2.09 -11.90 -9.09
C TYR A 345 -1.69 -12.94 -10.15
N THR A 346 -0.84 -12.55 -11.10
CA THR A 346 -0.40 -13.41 -12.20
C THR A 346 0.60 -14.47 -11.77
N ASN A 347 1.38 -14.21 -10.71
CA ASN A 347 2.27 -15.20 -10.09
C ASN A 347 1.48 -16.12 -9.14
N THR A 348 0.71 -17.03 -9.74
CA THR A 348 -0.07 -18.01 -9.00
C THR A 348 0.78 -19.23 -8.64
N VAL A 349 0.81 -19.57 -7.36
CA VAL A 349 1.55 -20.69 -6.80
C VAL A 349 0.61 -21.52 -5.92
N CYS A 350 0.55 -22.84 -6.12
CA CYS A 350 -0.42 -23.73 -5.47
C CYS A 350 -1.89 -23.22 -5.58
N GLY A 351 -2.28 -22.69 -6.75
CA GLY A 351 -3.63 -22.18 -6.99
C GLY A 351 -3.97 -20.85 -6.31
N ARG A 352 -2.99 -20.16 -5.69
CA ARG A 352 -3.18 -18.86 -5.04
C ARG A 352 -2.20 -17.82 -5.59
N PRO A 353 -2.62 -16.56 -5.79
CA PRO A 353 -1.69 -15.44 -5.98
C PRO A 353 -0.60 -15.37 -4.90
N TYR A 354 0.56 -14.81 -5.21
CA TYR A 354 1.72 -14.76 -4.32
C TYR A 354 1.42 -14.16 -2.93
N GLY A 355 0.68 -13.06 -2.87
CA GLY A 355 0.22 -12.41 -1.64
C GLY A 355 -0.74 -13.28 -0.82
N GLY A 356 -1.48 -14.19 -1.48
CA GLY A 356 -2.23 -15.25 -0.82
C GLY A 356 -1.33 -16.22 -0.07
N ILE A 357 -0.16 -16.54 -0.64
CA ILE A 357 0.85 -17.35 0.03
C ILE A 357 1.50 -16.58 1.19
N MET A 358 1.70 -15.26 1.05
CA MET A 358 2.20 -14.43 2.15
C MET A 358 1.24 -14.44 3.33
N LYS A 359 -0.08 -14.33 3.06
CA LYS A 359 -1.11 -14.42 4.11
C LYS A 359 -1.01 -15.74 4.88
N VAL A 360 -0.99 -16.87 4.17
CA VAL A 360 -0.83 -18.20 4.78
C VAL A 360 0.49 -18.30 5.57
N SER A 361 1.58 -17.76 5.02
CA SER A 361 2.90 -17.78 5.66
C SER A 361 2.94 -17.05 7.00
N ILE A 362 2.15 -15.96 7.12
CA ILE A 362 2.07 -15.19 8.36
C ILE A 362 1.04 -15.79 9.34
N ASP A 363 -0.12 -16.23 8.85
CA ASP A 363 -1.17 -16.82 9.68
C ASP A 363 -0.73 -18.13 10.32
N ARG A 364 0.17 -18.88 9.65
CA ARG A 364 0.67 -20.19 10.09
C ARG A 364 2.19 -20.19 10.27
N VAL A 365 2.73 -19.08 10.78
CA VAL A 365 4.19 -18.87 10.91
C VAL A 365 4.90 -19.96 11.74
N SER A 366 4.21 -20.61 12.67
CA SER A 366 4.74 -21.69 13.51
C SER A 366 4.74 -23.07 12.83
N GLU A 367 4.02 -23.24 11.72
CA GLU A 367 3.88 -24.53 11.05
C GLU A 367 4.89 -24.68 9.91
N THR A 368 5.68 -25.74 9.90
CA THR A 368 6.52 -26.14 8.75
C THR A 368 5.64 -26.74 7.65
N ILE A 369 4.90 -25.88 6.96
CA ILE A 369 3.93 -26.28 5.93
C ILE A 369 4.67 -26.87 4.73
N PRO A 370 4.38 -28.13 4.31
CA PRO A 370 4.76 -28.58 2.99
C PRO A 370 4.00 -27.72 1.98
N PHE A 371 4.76 -27.13 1.06
CA PHE A 371 4.41 -25.91 0.35
C PHE A 371 3.00 -25.85 -0.25
N CYS A 372 2.45 -26.94 -0.78
CA CYS A 372 1.05 -27.00 -1.26
C CYS A 372 0.09 -27.88 -0.42
N HIS A 373 0.56 -28.58 0.62
CA HIS A 373 -0.25 -29.62 1.30
C HIS A 373 -1.01 -29.14 2.54
N ALA A 374 -0.75 -27.94 3.08
CA ALA A 374 -1.58 -27.38 4.16
C ALA A 374 -2.72 -26.47 3.66
N MET A 375 -3.09 -26.58 2.38
CA MET A 375 -3.92 -25.58 1.68
C MET A 375 -5.37 -25.98 1.37
N ASP A 376 -5.82 -27.17 1.81
CA ASP A 376 -7.19 -27.70 1.66
C ASP A 376 -7.91 -27.83 3.00
N VAL A 377 -8.00 -26.75 3.78
CA VAL A 377 -8.99 -26.60 4.86
C VAL A 377 -9.44 -25.14 4.93
#